data_AF-A0A350Q8Z2-F1
#
_entry.id   AF-A0A350Q8Z2-F1
#
_cell.length_a   1.000
_cell.length_b   1.000
_cell.length_c   1.000
_cell.angle_alpha   90.00
_cell.angle_beta   90.00
_cell.angle_gamma   90.00
#
_symmetry.space_group_name_H-M   'P 1'
#
loop_
_entity.id
_entity.type
_entity.pdbx_description
1 polymer ?
#
loop_
_entity_poly.entity_id
_entity_poly.type
_entity_poly.pdbx_seq_one_letter_code
_entity_poly.pdbx_strand_id
1 'polypeptide(L)'
;MSALRSQFSVGAAALNTPELAIAAGFRPALGDIPGMGVHYVKSGGGPDDVDVNAPNHLMFAEMDGTDKLVGAAYAFVDAIDTDAVVPFDSDLANWHDHPQFAGDGQTLHMLHIWFIPSSNGPFAGLNFWLPYRTAGVAIPSSCWMADDADALRIQTVSFGLVPPRLFGRQAEAAGPSPERIEMIAALDAAARAVDHDAWVAAADVFIADLSDSEQVRVQGLLGNLGANQMSSAERDAAGIAQPGSGRRGRDGN
;
A
#
# COMPACT_ATOMS: atom_id res chain seq x y z
N MET A 1 -13.22 14.21 5.34
CA MET A 1 -13.02 12.94 6.09
C MET A 1 -14.28 12.42 6.78
N SER A 2 -15.20 13.25 7.30
CA SER A 2 -16.46 12.77 7.91
C SER A 2 -17.44 12.10 6.93
N ALA A 3 -17.43 12.47 5.65
CA ALA A 3 -18.36 11.95 4.64
C ALA A 3 -18.02 10.52 4.18
N LEU A 4 -16.73 10.21 3.98
CA LEU A 4 -16.29 8.86 3.57
C LEU A 4 -16.60 7.79 4.63
N ARG A 5 -16.46 8.10 5.94
CA ARG A 5 -16.90 7.18 7.00
C ARG A 5 -18.41 6.94 7.02
N SER A 6 -19.23 7.90 6.56
CA SER A 6 -20.69 7.75 6.57
C SER A 6 -21.22 6.84 5.45
N GLN A 7 -20.52 6.79 4.30
CA GLN A 7 -20.90 5.94 3.17
C GLN A 7 -20.52 4.45 3.35
N PHE A 8 -19.55 4.14 4.23
CA PHE A 8 -19.10 2.77 4.51
C PHE A 8 -19.73 2.14 5.76
N SER A 9 -20.73 2.81 6.35
CA SER A 9 -20.97 2.77 7.80
C SER A 9 -21.65 1.51 8.38
N VAL A 10 -21.97 0.48 7.59
CA VAL A 10 -22.68 -0.69 8.15
C VAL A 10 -21.98 -2.03 7.88
N GLY A 11 -21.42 -2.25 6.70
CA GLY A 11 -20.77 -3.52 6.35
C GLY A 11 -19.35 -3.67 6.91
N ALA A 12 -18.44 -2.75 6.55
CA ALA A 12 -17.03 -2.86 6.92
C ALA A 12 -16.76 -2.62 8.41
N ALA A 13 -17.56 -1.77 9.07
CA ALA A 13 -17.44 -1.52 10.51
C ALA A 13 -17.72 -2.77 11.36
N ALA A 14 -18.58 -3.68 10.86
CA ALA A 14 -18.86 -4.96 11.50
C ALA A 14 -17.77 -6.02 11.25
N LEU A 15 -16.82 -5.74 10.35
CA LEU A 15 -15.70 -6.62 9.96
C LEU A 15 -14.36 -6.02 10.42
N ASN A 16 -14.36 -5.34 11.57
CA ASN A 16 -13.22 -4.55 12.03
C ASN A 16 -12.10 -5.35 12.73
N THR A 17 -12.22 -6.68 12.82
CA THR A 17 -11.14 -7.57 13.25
C THR A 17 -10.93 -8.70 12.24
N PRO A 18 -9.71 -9.28 12.18
CA PRO A 18 -9.45 -10.45 11.34
C PRO A 18 -10.41 -11.62 11.61
N GLU A 19 -10.78 -11.88 12.86
CA GLU A 19 -11.69 -12.97 13.23
C GLU A 19 -13.09 -12.77 12.64
N LEU A 20 -13.60 -11.53 12.70
CA LEU A 20 -14.90 -11.17 12.11
C LEU A 20 -14.86 -11.26 10.58
N ALA A 21 -13.76 -10.83 9.96
CA ALA A 21 -13.55 -11.00 8.52
C ALA A 21 -13.52 -12.49 8.12
N ILE A 22 -12.80 -13.33 8.87
CA ILE A 22 -12.74 -14.78 8.66
C ILE A 22 -14.14 -15.41 8.80
N ALA A 23 -14.91 -15.01 9.80
CA ALA A 23 -16.29 -15.47 10.01
C ALA A 23 -17.22 -15.07 8.86
N ALA A 24 -16.98 -13.92 8.23
CA ALA A 24 -17.72 -13.43 7.05
C ALA A 24 -17.25 -14.03 5.71
N GLY A 25 -16.26 -14.94 5.75
CA GLY A 25 -15.77 -15.69 4.60
C GLY A 25 -14.52 -15.13 3.93
N PHE A 26 -13.89 -14.10 4.49
CA PHE A 26 -12.60 -13.60 3.99
C PHE A 26 -11.45 -14.52 4.45
N ARG A 27 -10.35 -14.54 3.69
CA ARG A 27 -9.14 -15.31 4.01
C ARG A 27 -7.90 -14.45 3.81
N PRO A 28 -6.88 -14.56 4.66
CA PRO A 28 -5.64 -13.81 4.46
C PRO A 28 -4.99 -14.24 3.14
N ALA A 29 -4.58 -13.27 2.35
CA ALA A 29 -3.90 -13.42 1.08
C ALA A 29 -2.66 -12.52 1.07
N LEU A 30 -1.63 -12.95 0.33
CA LEU A 30 -0.42 -12.16 0.03
C LEU A 30 0.49 -11.80 1.23
N GLY A 31 0.09 -12.10 2.46
CA GLY A 31 0.83 -11.72 3.67
C GLY A 31 0.70 -10.23 3.97
N ASP A 32 1.47 -9.73 4.94
CA ASP A 32 1.54 -8.28 5.19
C ASP A 32 2.46 -7.64 4.14
N ILE A 33 1.89 -6.74 3.35
CA ILE A 33 2.59 -5.99 2.31
C ILE A 33 2.93 -4.59 2.84
N PRO A 34 4.20 -4.15 2.77
CA PRO A 34 4.62 -2.81 3.19
C PRO A 34 3.75 -1.71 2.60
N GLY A 35 3.22 -0.83 3.45
CA GLY A 35 2.33 0.26 3.02
C GLY A 35 0.90 -0.14 2.70
N MET A 36 0.53 -1.43 2.82
CA MET A 36 -0.81 -1.95 2.58
C MET A 36 -1.38 -2.81 3.72
N GLY A 37 -0.52 -3.48 4.50
CA GLY A 37 -0.94 -4.42 5.53
C GLY A 37 -1.31 -5.80 4.97
N VAL A 38 -1.96 -6.62 5.79
CA VAL A 38 -2.46 -7.95 5.41
C VAL A 38 -3.80 -7.81 4.70
N HIS A 39 -3.89 -8.34 3.49
CA HIS A 39 -5.15 -8.41 2.76
C HIS A 39 -5.93 -9.65 3.19
N TYR A 40 -7.18 -9.45 3.54
CA TYR A 40 -8.17 -10.49 3.73
C TYR A 40 -9.13 -10.43 2.55
N VAL A 41 -9.19 -11.50 1.77
CA VAL A 41 -9.86 -11.53 0.47
C VAL A 41 -11.02 -12.50 0.50
N LYS A 42 -12.12 -12.09 -0.09
CA LYS A 42 -13.27 -12.92 -0.43
C LYS A 42 -13.44 -12.83 -1.93
N SER A 43 -13.56 -13.96 -2.63
CA SER A 43 -13.73 -13.95 -4.09
C SER A 43 -14.87 -13.00 -4.48
N GLY A 44 -14.55 -12.05 -5.36
CA GLY A 44 -15.53 -11.14 -5.97
C GLY A 44 -16.15 -11.73 -7.23
N GLY A 45 -17.07 -10.95 -7.79
CA GLY A 45 -17.63 -11.15 -9.13
C GLY A 45 -16.86 -10.38 -10.20
N GLY A 46 -17.54 -10.10 -11.31
CA GLY A 46 -17.02 -9.30 -12.42
C GLY A 46 -17.13 -7.79 -12.17
N PRO A 47 -16.78 -6.95 -13.17
CA PRO A 47 -16.87 -5.49 -13.08
C PRO A 47 -18.28 -4.99 -12.70
N ASP A 48 -19.33 -5.64 -13.18
CA ASP A 48 -20.73 -5.29 -12.89
C ASP A 48 -21.18 -5.63 -11.45
N ASP A 49 -20.39 -6.41 -10.72
CA ASP A 49 -20.71 -6.88 -9.36
C ASP A 49 -20.10 -5.99 -8.26
N VAL A 50 -19.44 -4.89 -8.62
CA VAL A 50 -18.82 -3.97 -7.66
C VAL A 50 -19.91 -3.20 -6.88
N ASP A 51 -20.07 -3.54 -5.60
CA ASP A 51 -20.93 -2.82 -4.65
C ASP A 51 -20.08 -2.04 -3.65
N VAL A 52 -20.26 -0.72 -3.62
CA VAL A 52 -19.59 0.20 -2.70
C VAL A 52 -19.74 -0.21 -1.22
N ASN A 53 -20.79 -0.92 -0.85
CA ASN A 53 -21.04 -1.35 0.53
C ASN A 53 -20.45 -2.73 0.86
N ALA A 54 -19.93 -3.45 -0.13
CA ALA A 54 -19.45 -4.83 0.00
C ALA A 54 -18.06 -5.00 -0.63
N PRO A 55 -17.01 -4.40 -0.03
CA PRO A 55 -15.65 -4.61 -0.52
C PRO A 55 -15.27 -6.09 -0.41
N ASN A 56 -14.52 -6.58 -1.40
CA ASN A 56 -14.08 -7.96 -1.46
C ASN A 56 -12.63 -8.15 -0.96
N HIS A 57 -11.97 -7.05 -0.59
CA HIS A 57 -10.69 -7.01 0.11
C HIS A 57 -10.81 -6.14 1.36
N LEU A 58 -10.31 -6.65 2.49
CA LEU A 58 -10.15 -5.90 3.75
C LEU A 58 -8.66 -5.84 4.09
N MET A 59 -8.20 -4.69 4.56
CA MET A 59 -6.78 -4.47 4.85
C MET A 59 -6.60 -4.26 6.36
N PHE A 60 -5.80 -5.13 6.96
CA PHE A 60 -5.48 -5.08 8.40
C PHE A 60 -4.01 -4.80 8.61
N ALA A 61 -3.69 -4.05 9.65
CA ALA A 61 -2.31 -3.87 10.09
C ALA A 61 -2.24 -3.87 11.62
N GLU A 62 -1.18 -4.47 12.16
CA GLU A 62 -0.92 -4.45 13.59
C GLU A 62 -0.50 -3.04 14.02
N MET A 63 -1.23 -2.47 14.98
CA MET A 63 -0.86 -1.23 15.65
C MET A 63 -1.08 -1.39 17.14
N ASP A 64 -0.06 -1.08 17.93
CA ASP A 64 -0.10 -1.21 19.40
C ASP A 64 -0.43 -2.64 19.86
N GLY A 65 0.07 -3.66 19.14
CA GLY A 65 -0.13 -5.07 19.45
C GLY A 65 -1.54 -5.60 19.13
N THR A 66 -2.33 -4.86 18.36
CA THR A 66 -3.67 -5.29 17.92
C THR A 66 -3.85 -5.03 16.43
N ASP A 67 -4.40 -6.00 15.70
CA ASP A 67 -4.79 -5.80 14.30
C ASP A 67 -5.96 -4.82 14.20
N LYS A 68 -5.78 -3.78 13.37
CA LYS A 68 -6.80 -2.77 13.10
C LYS A 68 -7.17 -2.80 11.62
N LEU A 69 -8.47 -2.69 11.32
CA LEU A 69 -8.93 -2.47 9.95
C LEU A 69 -8.49 -1.07 9.49
N VAL A 70 -7.55 -1.02 8.55
CA VAL A 70 -6.94 0.22 8.06
C VAL A 70 -7.51 0.69 6.72
N GLY A 71 -8.13 -0.22 5.98
CA GLY A 71 -8.69 0.07 4.66
C GLY A 71 -9.48 -1.10 4.09
N ALA A 72 -9.95 -0.90 2.86
CA ALA A 72 -10.61 -1.92 2.06
C ALA A 72 -10.20 -1.73 0.59
N ALA A 73 -10.50 -2.73 -0.23
CA ALA A 73 -10.39 -2.61 -1.68
C ALA A 73 -11.51 -3.36 -2.40
N TYR A 74 -11.74 -2.91 -3.63
CA TYR A 74 -12.59 -3.56 -4.62
C TYR A 74 -11.67 -4.09 -5.69
N ALA A 75 -11.85 -5.34 -6.08
CA ALA A 75 -11.09 -5.90 -7.19
C ALA A 75 -11.91 -6.87 -8.02
N PHE A 76 -11.65 -6.89 -9.32
CA PHE A 76 -12.24 -7.83 -10.27
C PHE A 76 -11.25 -8.09 -11.40
N VAL A 77 -11.38 -9.23 -12.07
CA VAL A 77 -10.59 -9.52 -13.28
C VAL A 77 -11.41 -9.14 -14.50
N ASP A 78 -10.81 -8.37 -15.39
CA ASP A 78 -11.41 -7.98 -16.66
C ASP A 78 -10.32 -7.78 -17.73
N ALA A 79 -10.71 -7.41 -18.95
CA ALA A 79 -9.79 -6.95 -19.98
C ALA A 79 -8.90 -5.80 -19.47
N ILE A 80 -7.69 -5.71 -20.05
CA ILE A 80 -6.88 -4.49 -19.97
C ILE A 80 -7.73 -3.31 -20.49
N ASP A 81 -7.56 -2.12 -19.91
CA ASP A 81 -8.39 -0.94 -20.20
C ASP A 81 -9.90 -1.18 -19.96
N THR A 82 -10.26 -1.57 -18.74
CA THR A 82 -11.67 -1.76 -18.37
C THR A 82 -12.48 -0.47 -18.48
N ASP A 83 -13.73 -0.61 -18.94
CA ASP A 83 -14.73 0.46 -18.93
C ASP A 83 -15.54 0.49 -17.62
N ALA A 84 -15.15 -0.30 -16.61
CA ALA A 84 -15.84 -0.39 -15.34
C ALA A 84 -15.90 0.97 -14.62
N VAL A 85 -17.12 1.39 -14.27
CA VAL A 85 -17.35 2.67 -13.58
C VAL A 85 -16.78 2.61 -12.16
N VAL A 86 -16.00 3.63 -11.79
CA VAL A 86 -15.55 3.81 -10.42
C VAL A 86 -16.76 4.14 -9.53
N PRO A 87 -17.04 3.39 -8.45
CA PRO A 87 -18.26 3.53 -7.67
C PRO A 87 -18.22 4.71 -6.67
N PHE A 88 -17.28 5.64 -6.83
CA PHE A 88 -17.07 6.79 -5.96
C PHE A 88 -17.04 8.09 -6.75
N ASP A 89 -17.77 9.08 -6.26
CA ASP A 89 -17.75 10.45 -6.79
C ASP A 89 -16.48 11.19 -6.28
N SER A 90 -15.34 10.90 -6.89
CA SER A 90 -14.04 11.48 -6.54
C SER A 90 -13.01 11.29 -7.65
N ASP A 91 -12.40 12.40 -8.12
CA ASP A 91 -11.31 12.38 -9.11
C ASP A 91 -10.05 11.61 -8.65
N LEU A 92 -9.91 11.40 -7.35
CA LEU A 92 -8.81 10.62 -6.77
C LEU A 92 -9.05 9.10 -6.85
N ALA A 93 -10.28 8.65 -7.09
CA ALA A 93 -10.63 7.24 -7.12
C ALA A 93 -10.42 6.69 -8.53
N ASN A 94 -9.40 5.83 -8.71
CA ASN A 94 -9.07 5.25 -10.00
C ASN A 94 -8.69 3.77 -9.83
N TRP A 95 -9.06 2.95 -10.81
CA TRP A 95 -8.58 1.57 -10.91
C TRP A 95 -7.07 1.57 -11.20
N HIS A 96 -6.34 0.67 -10.55
CA HIS A 96 -4.98 0.31 -10.92
C HIS A 96 -4.86 -1.20 -11.13
N ASP A 97 -3.77 -1.61 -11.77
CA ASP A 97 -3.66 -2.95 -12.31
C ASP A 97 -2.67 -3.82 -11.55
N HIS A 98 -3.05 -5.09 -11.37
CA HIS A 98 -2.15 -6.15 -10.94
C HIS A 98 -2.08 -7.27 -12.00
N PRO A 99 -1.22 -7.11 -13.02
CA PRO A 99 -1.02 -8.06 -14.12
C PRO A 99 -0.79 -9.51 -13.66
N GLN A 100 -0.04 -9.68 -12.57
CA GLN A 100 0.40 -10.97 -12.06
C GLN A 100 -0.74 -11.87 -11.56
N PHE A 101 -1.95 -11.33 -11.40
CA PHE A 101 -3.11 -12.04 -10.87
C PHE A 101 -4.16 -12.39 -11.93
N ALA A 102 -3.88 -12.19 -13.22
CA ALA A 102 -4.80 -12.49 -14.32
C ALA A 102 -4.12 -13.25 -15.47
N GLY A 103 -4.94 -13.75 -16.40
CA GLY A 103 -4.48 -14.42 -17.62
C GLY A 103 -4.12 -13.46 -18.75
N ASP A 104 -3.65 -14.01 -19.88
CA ASP A 104 -3.29 -13.23 -21.07
C ASP A 104 -4.44 -12.31 -21.52
N GLY A 105 -4.14 -11.02 -21.74
CA GLY A 105 -5.10 -10.01 -22.18
C GLY A 105 -6.04 -9.50 -21.09
N GLN A 106 -5.83 -9.90 -19.83
CA GLN A 106 -6.59 -9.47 -18.67
C GLN A 106 -5.67 -8.92 -17.58
N THR A 107 -6.25 -8.21 -16.63
CA THR A 107 -5.59 -7.78 -15.39
C THR A 107 -6.57 -7.84 -14.22
N LEU A 108 -6.05 -7.92 -13.01
CA LEU A 108 -6.85 -7.66 -11.82
C LEU A 108 -6.90 -6.14 -11.63
N HIS A 109 -8.06 -5.55 -11.88
CA HIS A 109 -8.34 -4.16 -11.57
C HIS A 109 -8.61 -4.02 -10.10
N MET A 110 -8.02 -3.04 -9.45
CA MET A 110 -8.17 -2.82 -8.01
C MET A 110 -8.32 -1.35 -7.68
N LEU A 111 -9.17 -1.05 -6.71
CA LEU A 111 -9.36 0.29 -6.15
C LEU A 111 -9.25 0.19 -4.63
N HIS A 112 -8.25 0.86 -4.07
CA HIS A 112 -8.04 0.93 -2.63
C HIS A 112 -8.82 2.07 -1.99
N ILE A 113 -9.21 1.90 -0.74
CA ILE A 113 -9.68 2.97 0.14
C ILE A 113 -9.09 2.85 1.54
N TRP A 114 -8.60 3.96 2.07
CA TRP A 114 -8.02 4.07 3.41
C TRP A 114 -9.02 4.63 4.43
N PHE A 115 -9.15 3.93 5.57
CA PHE A 115 -9.93 4.38 6.74
C PHE A 115 -9.10 5.16 7.76
N ILE A 116 -7.78 5.19 7.53
CA ILE A 116 -6.80 6.02 8.22
C ILE A 116 -6.26 7.09 7.25
N PRO A 117 -5.68 8.21 7.75
CA PRO A 117 -4.97 9.15 6.90
C PRO A 117 -3.92 8.45 6.04
N SER A 118 -3.89 8.80 4.75
CA SER A 118 -2.92 8.31 3.77
C SER A 118 -2.15 9.47 3.15
N SER A 119 -0.88 9.24 2.84
CA SER A 119 0.05 10.25 2.31
C SER A 119 -0.40 10.85 0.99
N ASN A 120 -1.00 10.03 0.13
CA ASN A 120 -1.36 10.42 -1.24
C ASN A 120 -2.88 10.47 -1.42
N GLY A 121 -3.63 10.61 -0.33
CA GLY A 121 -5.09 10.69 -0.34
C GLY A 121 -5.81 9.35 -0.08
N PRO A 122 -7.14 9.41 0.10
CA PRO A 122 -7.92 8.28 0.62
C PRO A 122 -8.01 7.09 -0.33
N PHE A 123 -7.78 7.27 -1.63
CA PHE A 123 -7.82 6.22 -2.65
C PHE A 123 -6.44 5.79 -3.14
N ALA A 124 -5.37 6.29 -2.51
CA ALA A 124 -4.01 5.95 -2.89
C ALA A 124 -3.80 4.43 -2.82
N GLY A 125 -3.12 3.88 -3.82
CA GLY A 125 -2.82 2.46 -3.84
C GLY A 125 -1.86 1.98 -2.74
N LEU A 126 -1.02 2.90 -2.24
CA LEU A 126 -0.13 2.70 -1.09
C LEU A 126 -0.35 3.80 -0.06
N ASN A 127 -0.08 3.47 1.21
CA ASN A 127 -0.05 4.45 2.29
C ASN A 127 1.33 4.48 2.96
N PHE A 128 2.14 5.49 2.60
CA PHE A 128 3.46 5.69 3.21
C PHE A 128 3.40 6.11 4.68
N TRP A 129 2.23 6.47 5.22
CA TRP A 129 2.06 6.66 6.66
C TRP A 129 1.85 5.37 7.44
N LEU A 130 1.49 4.28 6.76
CA LEU A 130 1.21 3.03 7.45
C LEU A 130 2.47 2.48 8.17
N PRO A 131 3.65 2.41 7.53
CA PRO A 131 4.85 1.91 8.22
C PRO A 131 5.30 2.74 9.43
N TYR A 132 5.15 4.07 9.40
CA TYR A 132 5.39 4.92 10.57
C TYR A 132 4.46 4.54 11.73
N ARG A 133 3.17 4.37 11.45
CA ARG A 133 2.17 3.98 12.46
C ARG A 133 2.47 2.62 13.06
N THR A 134 2.77 1.63 12.23
CA THR A 134 3.08 0.26 12.70
C THR A 134 4.40 0.22 13.47
N ALA A 135 5.35 1.11 13.16
CA ALA A 135 6.60 1.26 13.91
C ALA A 135 6.48 2.13 15.18
N GLY A 136 5.31 2.74 15.44
CA GLY A 136 5.12 3.65 16.57
C GLY A 136 5.85 5.00 16.44
N VAL A 137 6.23 5.37 15.22
CA VAL A 137 6.96 6.61 14.90
C VAL A 137 5.97 7.69 14.46
N ALA A 138 6.15 8.91 14.94
CA ALA A 138 5.37 10.06 14.49
C ALA A 138 5.52 10.28 12.97
N ILE A 139 4.39 10.55 12.33
CA ILE A 139 4.33 10.82 10.89
C ILE A 139 4.97 12.20 10.62
N PRO A 140 5.93 12.32 9.69
CA PRO A 140 6.47 13.62 9.28
C PRO A 140 5.41 14.49 8.65
N SER A 141 5.63 15.81 8.61
CA SER A 141 4.62 16.72 8.08
C SER A 141 4.34 16.44 6.60
N SER A 142 3.05 16.29 6.26
CA SER A 142 2.62 16.14 4.88
C SER A 142 3.00 17.32 3.96
N CYS A 143 3.28 18.50 4.51
CA CYS A 143 3.71 19.64 3.69
C CYS A 143 5.10 19.46 3.08
N TRP A 144 5.95 18.62 3.68
CA TRP A 144 7.30 18.34 3.18
C TRP A 144 7.27 17.46 1.93
N MET A 145 6.18 16.72 1.71
CA MET A 145 5.99 15.94 0.48
C MET A 145 5.76 16.79 -0.77
N ALA A 146 5.68 18.12 -0.65
CA ALA A 146 5.66 19.02 -1.79
C ALA A 146 7.04 19.18 -2.46
N ASP A 147 8.12 18.84 -1.75
CA ASP A 147 9.47 18.72 -2.31
C ASP A 147 9.75 17.26 -2.68
N ASP A 148 10.27 17.03 -3.88
CA ASP A 148 10.50 15.67 -4.40
C ASP A 148 11.59 14.93 -3.62
N ALA A 149 12.63 15.63 -3.14
CA ALA A 149 13.70 15.00 -2.39
C ALA A 149 13.21 14.59 -1.00
N ASP A 150 12.43 15.44 -0.35
CA ASP A 150 11.84 15.13 0.95
C ASP A 150 10.75 14.06 0.85
N ALA A 151 9.94 14.08 -0.22
CA ALA A 151 9.01 13.00 -0.51
C ALA A 151 9.75 11.65 -0.66
N LEU A 152 10.87 11.63 -1.39
CA LEU A 152 11.67 10.42 -1.55
C LEU A 152 12.28 9.95 -0.23
N ARG A 153 12.78 10.86 0.62
CA ARG A 153 13.25 10.52 1.98
C ARG A 153 12.14 9.91 2.80
N ILE A 154 10.97 10.53 2.83
CA ILE A 154 9.79 10.07 3.58
C ILE A 154 9.39 8.65 3.16
N GLN A 155 9.34 8.38 1.84
CA GLN A 155 8.99 7.09 1.29
C GLN A 155 10.07 6.03 1.60
N THR A 156 11.35 6.40 1.51
CA THR A 156 12.49 5.53 1.81
C THR A 156 12.50 5.15 3.29
N VAL A 157 12.37 6.13 4.19
CA VAL A 157 12.27 5.89 5.65
C VAL A 157 11.04 5.03 5.96
N SER A 158 9.88 5.34 5.36
CA SER A 158 8.66 4.53 5.52
C SER A 158 8.92 3.04 5.29
N PHE A 159 9.50 2.66 4.15
CA PHE A 159 9.77 1.25 3.88
C PHE A 159 11.00 0.70 4.63
N GLY A 160 11.95 1.55 5.00
CA GLY A 160 13.08 1.18 5.85
C GLY A 160 12.66 0.84 7.29
N LEU A 161 11.56 1.42 7.79
CA LEU A 161 10.97 1.08 9.10
C LEU A 161 10.33 -0.32 9.11
N VAL A 162 10.08 -0.93 7.96
CA VAL A 162 9.49 -2.27 7.90
C VAL A 162 10.54 -3.33 8.20
N PRO A 163 10.38 -4.13 9.27
CA PRO A 163 11.36 -5.13 9.65
C PRO A 163 11.50 -6.23 8.57
N PRO A 164 12.68 -6.87 8.45
CA PRO A 164 12.87 -7.98 7.54
C PRO A 164 11.91 -9.13 7.87
N ARG A 165 11.23 -9.68 6.86
CA ARG A 165 10.38 -10.87 7.01
C ARG A 165 11.05 -12.08 6.35
N LEU A 166 11.06 -13.21 7.05
CA LEU A 166 11.45 -14.51 6.50
C LEU A 166 10.18 -15.29 6.16
N PHE A 167 9.97 -15.57 4.87
CA PHE A 167 8.94 -16.49 4.37
C PHE A 167 7.51 -16.23 4.87
N GLY A 168 7.03 -14.98 4.77
CA GLY A 168 5.63 -14.64 5.08
C GLY A 168 5.25 -14.75 6.56
N ARG A 169 6.19 -15.08 7.43
CA ARG A 169 6.13 -14.82 8.87
C ARG A 169 7.04 -13.65 9.16
N GLN A 170 6.68 -12.84 10.16
CA GLN A 170 7.68 -11.97 10.78
C GLN A 170 8.82 -12.91 11.17
N ALA A 171 10.00 -12.71 10.59
CA ALA A 171 11.16 -13.37 11.17
C ALA A 171 11.17 -12.92 12.64
N GLU A 172 11.60 -13.78 13.56
CA GLU A 172 12.24 -13.25 14.77
C GLU A 172 13.53 -12.56 14.30
N ALA A 173 13.39 -11.42 13.61
CA ALA A 173 14.47 -10.52 13.38
C ALA A 173 14.92 -10.14 14.79
N ALA A 174 16.20 -10.31 15.07
CA ALA A 174 16.79 -9.65 16.22
C ALA A 174 16.31 -8.20 16.18
N GLY A 175 15.75 -7.71 17.29
CA GLY A 175 15.23 -6.35 17.37
C GLY A 175 16.27 -5.34 16.87
N PRO A 176 15.83 -4.13 16.49
CA PRO A 176 16.76 -3.10 16.03
C PRO A 176 17.92 -2.94 17.01
N SER A 177 19.14 -2.73 16.49
CA SER A 177 20.30 -2.46 17.34
C SER A 177 20.05 -1.20 18.19
N PRO A 178 20.76 -1.03 19.32
CA PRO A 178 20.67 0.20 20.10
C PRO A 178 20.86 1.47 19.26
N GLU A 179 21.80 1.45 18.32
CA GLU A 179 22.05 2.56 17.40
C GLU A 179 20.83 2.82 16.49
N ARG A 180 20.21 1.76 15.95
CA ARG A 180 19.00 1.89 15.14
C ARG A 180 17.81 2.41 15.95
N ILE A 181 17.72 2.05 17.24
CA ILE A 181 16.70 2.59 18.15
C ILE A 181 16.88 4.09 18.33
N GLU A 182 18.13 4.56 18.52
CA GLU A 182 18.43 5.99 18.64
C GLU A 182 18.09 6.76 17.35
N MET A 183 18.40 6.21 16.18
CA MET A 183 18.04 6.80 14.89
C MET A 183 16.51 6.94 14.72
N ILE A 184 15.76 5.90 15.09
CA ILE A 184 14.30 5.92 15.05
C ILE A 184 13.73 6.94 16.05
N ALA A 185 14.32 7.03 17.25
CA ALA A 185 13.91 8.02 18.25
C ALA A 185 14.16 9.46 17.77
N ALA A 186 15.25 9.71 17.04
CA ALA A 186 15.55 11.02 16.45
C ALA A 186 14.50 11.40 15.38
N LEU A 187 14.11 10.46 14.52
CA LEU A 187 13.03 10.64 13.54
C LEU A 187 11.70 11.00 14.23
N ASP A 188 11.32 10.23 15.26
CA ASP A 188 10.09 10.46 16.03
C ASP A 188 10.09 11.83 16.71
N ALA A 189 11.18 12.19 17.38
CA ALA A 189 11.32 13.47 18.08
C ALA A 189 11.20 14.66 17.11
N ALA A 190 11.90 14.61 15.97
CA ALA A 190 11.87 15.67 14.98
C ALA A 190 10.48 15.80 14.31
N ALA A 191 9.82 14.68 13.99
CA ALA A 191 8.47 14.68 13.44
C ALA A 191 7.44 15.27 14.44
N ARG A 192 7.53 14.94 15.73
CA ARG A 192 6.68 15.52 16.79
C ARG A 192 6.90 17.01 16.99
N ALA A 193 8.15 17.46 16.87
CA ALA A 193 8.51 18.87 16.95
C ALA A 193 8.13 19.65 15.68
N VAL A 194 7.76 18.95 14.60
CA VAL A 194 7.56 19.53 13.25
C VAL A 194 8.83 20.28 12.80
N ASP A 195 10.00 19.77 13.19
CA ASP A 195 11.30 20.32 12.84
C ASP A 195 11.80 19.64 11.57
N HIS A 196 11.65 20.35 10.45
CA HIS A 196 12.02 19.85 9.13
C HIS A 196 13.51 19.50 9.04
N ASP A 197 14.38 20.42 9.45
CA ASP A 197 15.83 20.27 9.25
C ASP A 197 16.39 19.16 10.14
N ALA A 198 15.90 19.06 11.38
CA ALA A 198 16.24 17.95 12.26
C ALA A 198 15.71 16.60 11.71
N TRP A 199 14.52 16.60 11.11
CA TRP A 199 13.95 15.38 10.53
C TRP A 199 14.75 14.92 9.31
N VAL A 200 15.13 15.84 8.41
CA VAL A 200 15.97 15.54 7.25
C VAL A 200 17.33 14.99 7.70
N ALA A 201 17.97 15.61 8.69
CA ALA A 201 19.24 15.12 9.22
C ALA A 201 19.12 13.70 9.82
N ALA A 202 18.05 13.43 10.58
CA ALA A 202 17.79 12.10 11.13
C ALA A 202 17.48 11.06 10.04
N ALA A 203 16.71 11.46 9.01
CA ALA A 203 16.38 10.61 7.87
C ALA A 203 17.64 10.22 7.07
N ASP A 204 18.51 11.17 6.78
CA ASP A 204 19.75 10.91 6.04
C ASP A 204 20.66 9.92 6.80
N VAL A 205 20.76 10.06 8.14
CA VAL A 205 21.52 9.11 8.98
C VAL A 205 20.88 7.72 8.96
N PHE A 206 19.55 7.64 9.14
CA PHE A 206 18.84 6.36 9.11
C PHE A 206 18.96 5.65 7.75
N ILE A 207 18.84 6.39 6.65
CA ILE A 207 18.96 5.86 5.29
C ILE A 207 20.38 5.35 5.04
N ALA A 208 21.40 6.09 5.49
CA ALA A 208 22.80 5.68 5.36
C ALA A 208 23.15 4.42 6.16
N ASP A 209 22.42 4.13 7.25
CA ASP A 209 22.59 2.92 8.07
C ASP A 209 21.89 1.68 7.49
N LEU A 210 21.04 1.84 6.47
CA LEU A 210 20.42 0.69 5.79
C LEU A 210 21.51 -0.19 5.16
N SER A 211 21.52 -1.48 5.51
CA SER A 211 22.36 -2.47 4.85
C SER A 211 22.03 -2.60 3.37
N ASP A 212 22.96 -3.09 2.55
CA ASP A 212 22.73 -3.34 1.12
C ASP A 212 21.44 -4.15 0.86
N SER A 213 21.17 -5.13 1.72
CA SER A 213 19.95 -5.95 1.64
C SER A 213 18.67 -5.18 1.93
N GLU A 214 18.71 -4.23 2.87
CA GLU A 214 17.59 -3.36 3.19
C GLU A 214 17.39 -2.31 2.09
N GLN A 215 18.47 -1.73 1.55
CA GLN A 215 18.40 -0.79 0.45
C GLN A 215 17.77 -1.43 -0.79
N VAL A 216 18.24 -2.63 -1.18
CA VAL A 216 17.66 -3.39 -2.30
C VAL A 216 16.19 -3.70 -2.05
N ARG A 217 15.81 -4.07 -0.82
CA ARG A 217 14.41 -4.30 -0.45
C ARG A 217 13.58 -3.03 -0.59
N VAL A 218 14.02 -1.91 -0.04
CA VAL A 218 13.31 -0.62 -0.09
C VAL A 218 13.14 -0.16 -1.53
N GLN A 219 14.19 -0.20 -2.35
CA GLN A 219 14.12 0.14 -3.76
C GLN A 219 13.18 -0.79 -4.54
N GLY A 220 13.25 -2.10 -4.28
CA GLY A 220 12.34 -3.08 -4.87
C GLY A 220 10.88 -2.83 -4.50
N LEU A 221 10.59 -2.44 -3.26
CA LEU A 221 9.25 -2.06 -2.81
C LEU A 221 8.78 -0.77 -3.50
N LEU A 222 9.59 0.29 -3.52
CA LEU A 222 9.24 1.55 -4.18
C LEU A 222 8.98 1.36 -5.68
N GLY A 223 9.84 0.60 -6.37
CA GLY A 223 9.70 0.32 -7.79
C GLY A 223 8.51 -0.58 -8.12
N ASN A 224 8.45 -1.78 -7.54
CA ASN A 224 7.42 -2.77 -7.88
C ASN A 224 6.04 -2.34 -7.40
N LEU A 225 5.93 -1.84 -6.16
CA LEU A 225 4.63 -1.41 -5.66
C LEU A 225 4.15 -0.17 -6.39
N GLY A 226 5.05 0.78 -6.71
CA GLY A 226 4.73 1.94 -7.53
C GLY A 226 4.20 1.56 -8.92
N ALA A 227 4.87 0.64 -9.62
CA ALA A 227 4.41 0.15 -10.92
C ALA A 227 3.05 -0.58 -10.84
N ASN A 228 2.81 -1.30 -9.73
CA ASN A 228 1.52 -1.96 -9.46
C ASN A 228 0.44 -0.99 -8.97
N GLN A 229 0.69 0.32 -8.86
CA GLN A 229 -0.34 1.33 -8.58
C GLN A 229 -0.76 2.10 -9.83
N MET A 230 -0.27 1.70 -11.01
CA MET A 230 -0.62 2.33 -12.28
C MET A 230 -1.81 1.62 -12.93
N SER A 231 -2.69 2.40 -13.55
CA SER A 231 -3.68 1.93 -14.51
C SER A 231 -3.04 1.45 -15.81
N SER A 232 -3.79 0.71 -16.64
CA SER A 232 -3.36 0.28 -17.97
C SER A 232 -2.86 1.47 -18.81
N ALA A 233 -3.62 2.57 -18.84
CA ALA A 233 -3.27 3.79 -19.56
C ALA A 233 -1.98 4.46 -19.04
N GLU A 234 -1.76 4.51 -17.73
CA GLU A 234 -0.53 5.06 -17.14
C GLU A 234 0.69 4.20 -17.45
N ARG A 235 0.54 2.87 -17.44
CA ARG A 235 1.61 1.95 -17.83
C ARG A 235 1.99 2.14 -19.30
N ASP A 236 1.02 2.30 -20.19
CA ASP A 236 1.25 2.60 -21.60
C ASP A 236 1.97 3.94 -21.80
N ALA A 237 1.52 4.99 -21.09
CA ALA A 237 2.16 6.30 -21.13
C ALA A 237 3.61 6.27 -20.61
N ALA A 238 3.89 5.39 -19.64
CA ALA A 238 5.24 5.16 -19.11
C ALA A 238 6.09 4.19 -19.96
N GLY A 239 5.54 3.61 -21.04
CA GLY A 239 6.23 2.62 -21.87
C GLY A 239 6.45 1.28 -21.18
N ILE A 240 5.67 0.97 -20.14
CA ILE A 240 5.72 -0.29 -19.39
C ILE A 240 4.81 -1.30 -20.09
N ALA A 241 5.37 -2.43 -20.52
CA ALA A 241 4.63 -3.44 -21.25
C ALA A 241 3.42 -3.98 -20.46
N GLN A 242 2.25 -4.04 -21.11
CA GLN A 242 1.07 -4.72 -20.58
C GLN A 242 1.26 -6.24 -20.54
N PRO A 243 0.67 -6.95 -19.55
CA PRO A 243 0.62 -8.41 -19.55
C PRO A 243 0.07 -8.96 -20.88
N GLY A 244 0.76 -9.94 -21.47
CA GLY A 244 0.35 -10.59 -22.71
C GLY A 244 0.80 -9.91 -24.02
N SER A 245 1.37 -8.70 -23.99
CA SER A 245 1.87 -8.01 -25.20
C SER A 245 3.11 -8.66 -25.84
N GLY A 246 3.73 -9.64 -25.17
CA GLY A 246 4.93 -10.35 -25.62
C GLY A 246 4.75 -11.45 -26.67
N ARG A 247 3.56 -11.63 -27.27
CA ARG A 247 3.34 -12.62 -28.34
C ARG A 247 2.63 -12.03 -29.57
N ARG A 248 3.35 -11.22 -30.35
CA ARG A 248 3.14 -11.13 -31.79
C ARG A 248 4.47 -11.05 -32.54
N GLY A 249 4.66 -11.98 -33.47
CA GLY A 249 5.64 -11.88 -34.55
C GLY A 249 6.94 -12.68 -34.38
N ARG A 250 6.89 -14.00 -34.51
CA ARG A 250 7.95 -14.68 -35.27
C ARG A 250 7.29 -15.21 -36.53
N ASP A 251 7.65 -14.56 -37.62
CA ASP A 251 7.03 -14.64 -38.92
C ASP A 251 7.02 -16.05 -39.49
N GLY A 252 5.98 -16.31 -40.28
CA GLY A 252 6.02 -17.38 -41.25
C GLY A 252 7.13 -17.12 -42.26
N ASN A 253 8.01 -18.11 -42.40
CA ASN A 253 8.52 -18.57 -43.68
C ASN A 253 8.90 -20.05 -43.55
#